data_AF-A0A167RB20-F1
#
_entry.id   AF-A0A167RB20-F1
#
_cell.length_a   1.000
_cell.length_b   1.000
_cell.length_c   1.000
_cell.angle_alpha   90.00
_cell.angle_beta   90.00
_cell.angle_gamma   90.00
#
_symmetry.space_group_name_H-M   'P 1'
#
loop_
_entity.id
_entity.type
_entity.pdbx_description
1 polymer ?
#
loop_
_entity_poly.entity_id
_entity_poly.type
_entity_poly.pdbx_seq_one_letter_code
_entity_poly.pdbx_strand_id
1 'polypeptide(L)'
;MASRREINSSEDSADSGASSIARDARIAHLFLDATELGLETDSAILQRSLSLKSVISMTSSFSRRFQSARFQPDLQEINQIGSGLQGAIFEVVGKYYVLKKENPGNEARSSNLRREYKTHCDVSAAFERYRSATDNKVHVPKPHNFIFKTQNDAYWDKIFSKIPQAYRTRGDVITMERILPLPKVVRKALITYFCGRERDLSITDIESLLNNPSNKHCLARVYLGKTNGSINQDNPAPLRNFPLHLGFMKELGIDTLPLAKEMGKAYATLHWGAATNGDDVEFVLGTLASGEPRALVESPDFQHRAVGLHLLDFGQCEAVDLTQDCDVVYQAFKGAMVTGDNQLFIPHSSTSPALFAAFKKGYIDAGSVILSAKQLNNKFSMEDFMQEYEEYAEDLVY
;
A
#
# COMPACT_ATOMS: atom_id res chain seq x y z
N MET A 1 67.30 -8.52 30.44
CA MET A 1 66.49 -9.61 31.02
C MET A 1 65.40 -8.98 31.88
N ALA A 2 64.16 -9.41 31.62
CA ALA A 2 62.86 -9.05 32.18
C ALA A 2 62.79 -8.13 33.42
N SER A 3 62.07 -7.02 33.28
CA SER A 3 61.45 -6.31 34.40
C SER A 3 60.03 -5.87 34.05
N ARG A 4 59.13 -6.25 34.95
CA ARG A 4 57.85 -5.63 35.35
C ARG A 4 56.78 -5.32 34.31
N ARG A 5 55.70 -6.10 34.48
CA ARG A 5 54.30 -5.82 34.11
C ARG A 5 53.90 -4.38 34.43
N GLU A 6 53.47 -3.66 33.41
CA GLU A 6 52.53 -2.55 33.52
C GLU A 6 51.14 -3.06 33.12
N ILE A 7 50.18 -2.80 34.00
CA ILE A 7 48.76 -3.01 33.83
C ILE A 7 48.22 -1.69 33.27
N ASN A 8 47.57 -1.73 32.11
CA ASN A 8 46.59 -0.72 31.75
C ASN A 8 45.59 -1.21 30.69
N SER A 9 44.33 -0.87 31.00
CA SER A 9 43.15 -0.68 30.14
C SER A 9 42.61 -1.84 29.30
N SER A 10 41.45 -2.36 29.71
CA SER A 10 40.21 -2.19 28.93
C SER A 10 38.99 -2.54 29.79
N GLU A 11 38.19 -1.52 30.10
CA GLU A 11 36.83 -1.68 30.63
C GLU A 11 35.97 -2.30 29.52
N ASP A 12 35.63 -3.58 29.67
CA ASP A 12 34.66 -4.22 28.79
C ASP A 12 33.24 -3.81 29.19
N SER A 13 32.62 -3.12 28.23
CA SER A 13 31.25 -2.64 28.22
C SER A 13 30.25 -3.77 28.37
N ALA A 14 29.65 -3.87 29.56
CA ALA A 14 28.39 -4.58 29.76
C ALA A 14 27.22 -3.60 29.61
N ASP A 15 26.96 -3.13 28.38
CA ASP A 15 25.67 -2.53 28.05
C ASP A 15 25.39 -2.56 26.53
N SER A 16 24.91 -3.70 26.02
CA SER A 16 24.33 -3.75 24.67
C SER A 16 23.35 -4.92 24.52
N GLY A 17 22.34 -4.97 25.38
CA GLY A 17 21.26 -5.97 25.29
C GLY A 17 19.84 -5.39 25.25
N ALA A 18 19.68 -4.12 25.62
CA ALA A 18 18.36 -3.54 25.90
C ALA A 18 17.86 -2.51 24.89
N SER A 19 18.58 -2.25 23.79
CA SER A 19 18.33 -1.07 22.94
C SER A 19 17.52 -1.31 21.65
N SER A 20 17.04 -2.53 21.33
CA SER A 20 16.28 -2.75 20.08
C SER A 20 14.79 -3.00 20.24
N ILE A 21 14.26 -3.02 21.49
CA ILE A 21 12.85 -3.32 21.76
C ILE A 21 12.05 -2.05 22.14
N ALA A 22 12.71 -0.91 22.31
CA ALA A 22 12.07 0.33 22.72
C ALA A 22 12.39 1.47 21.75
N ARG A 23 11.78 1.49 20.55
CA ARG A 23 11.69 2.71 19.73
C ARG A 23 10.65 2.73 18.62
N ASP A 24 9.62 1.89 18.69
CA ASP A 24 8.36 2.18 18.00
C ASP A 24 7.54 3.08 18.91
N ALA A 25 7.17 4.27 18.43
CA ALA A 25 6.16 5.09 19.09
C ALA A 25 4.89 4.23 19.22
N ARG A 26 4.58 3.77 20.43
CA ARG A 26 3.53 2.78 20.71
C ARG A 26 2.17 3.32 20.29
N ILE A 27 1.76 3.03 19.06
CA ILE A 27 0.34 2.86 18.78
C ILE A 27 -0.04 1.59 19.52
N ALA A 28 -0.95 1.70 20.51
CA ALA A 28 -1.56 0.52 21.09
C ALA A 28 -2.31 -0.20 19.96
N HIS A 29 -1.73 -1.30 19.46
CA HIS A 29 -2.40 -2.15 18.49
C HIS A 29 -3.62 -2.78 19.15
N LEU A 30 -4.76 -2.71 18.45
CA LEU A 30 -5.98 -3.40 18.84
C LEU A 30 -5.95 -4.80 18.23
N PHE A 31 -5.72 -5.79 19.07
CA PHE A 31 -5.80 -7.19 18.66
C PHE A 31 -7.26 -7.62 18.61
N LEU A 32 -7.68 -8.13 17.45
CA LEU A 32 -9.04 -8.56 17.15
C LEU A 32 -9.01 -10.04 16.77
N ASP A 33 -9.74 -10.89 17.49
CA ASP A 33 -9.95 -12.27 17.07
C ASP A 33 -11.04 -12.34 15.98
N ALA A 34 -10.75 -12.99 14.84
CA ALA A 34 -11.69 -13.03 13.72
C ALA A 34 -12.98 -13.82 14.02
N THR A 35 -12.96 -14.77 14.96
CA THR A 35 -14.16 -15.51 15.37
C THR A 35 -15.02 -14.66 16.28
N GLU A 36 -14.43 -13.97 17.27
CA GLU A 36 -15.16 -13.03 18.13
C GLU A 36 -15.76 -11.88 17.33
N LEU A 37 -14.97 -11.31 16.42
CA LEU A 37 -15.40 -10.24 15.52
C LEU A 37 -16.59 -10.68 14.67
N GLY A 38 -16.64 -11.94 14.25
CA GLY A 38 -17.75 -12.50 13.47
C GLY A 38 -19.09 -12.59 14.21
N LEU A 39 -19.13 -12.31 15.52
CA LEU A 39 -20.35 -12.25 16.33
C LEU A 39 -20.93 -10.83 16.43
N GLU A 40 -20.21 -9.81 15.94
CA GLU A 40 -20.63 -8.41 15.99
C GLU A 40 -21.51 -8.04 14.79
N THR A 41 -22.11 -6.84 14.84
CA THR A 41 -22.81 -6.29 13.67
C THR A 41 -21.82 -5.96 12.56
N ASP A 42 -22.25 -6.04 11.29
CA ASP A 42 -21.37 -5.73 10.16
C ASP A 42 -20.74 -4.33 10.26
N SER A 43 -21.48 -3.34 10.75
CA SER A 43 -20.95 -1.99 11.00
C SER A 43 -19.82 -1.97 12.03
N ALA A 44 -19.97 -2.68 13.15
CA ALA A 44 -18.95 -2.75 14.20
C ALA A 44 -17.70 -3.49 13.71
N ILE A 45 -17.89 -4.58 12.95
CA ILE A 45 -16.80 -5.32 12.28
C ILE A 45 -15.99 -4.36 11.41
N LEU A 46 -16.66 -3.61 10.53
CA LEU A 46 -16.00 -2.69 9.60
C LEU A 46 -15.32 -1.53 10.32
N GLN A 47 -15.99 -0.91 11.29
CA GLN A 47 -15.44 0.20 12.07
C GLN A 47 -14.15 -0.19 12.80
N ARG A 48 -14.16 -1.35 13.47
CA ARG A 48 -13.01 -1.82 14.24
C ARG A 48 -11.90 -2.35 13.34
N SER A 49 -12.24 -2.96 12.21
CA SER A 49 -11.26 -3.60 11.33
C SER A 49 -10.55 -2.61 10.41
N LEU A 50 -11.26 -1.65 9.83
CA LEU A 50 -10.73 -0.72 8.83
C LEU A 50 -9.98 0.45 9.49
N SER A 51 -9.04 0.12 10.38
CA SER A 51 -8.24 1.06 11.16
C SER A 51 -6.78 0.65 11.15
N LEU A 52 -5.88 1.64 11.04
CA LEU A 52 -4.42 1.42 11.06
C LEU A 52 -3.89 0.89 12.41
N LYS A 53 -4.75 0.82 13.43
CA LYS A 53 -4.39 0.28 14.75
C LYS A 53 -4.70 -1.22 14.84
N SER A 54 -5.43 -1.78 13.88
CA SER A 54 -6.03 -3.11 14.03
C SER A 54 -5.11 -4.22 13.56
N VAL A 55 -5.00 -5.26 14.39
CA VAL A 55 -4.32 -6.53 14.08
C VAL A 55 -5.33 -7.64 14.24
N ILE A 56 -5.66 -8.31 13.13
CA ILE A 56 -6.71 -9.33 13.11
C ILE A 56 -6.04 -10.71 13.16
N SER A 57 -6.29 -11.43 14.26
CA SER A 57 -5.90 -12.83 14.44
C SER A 57 -6.85 -13.74 13.67
N MET A 58 -6.30 -14.72 12.95
CA MET A 58 -7.06 -15.59 12.07
C MET A 58 -6.57 -17.04 12.11
N THR A 59 -7.50 -17.96 12.30
CA THR A 59 -7.33 -19.41 12.04
C THR A 59 -7.68 -19.76 10.58
N SER A 60 -7.18 -18.98 9.62
CA SER A 60 -7.69 -19.04 8.25
C SER A 60 -7.17 -20.23 7.43
N SER A 61 -8.01 -20.72 6.50
CA SER A 61 -7.57 -21.66 5.46
C SER A 61 -6.50 -21.07 4.54
N PHE A 62 -6.42 -19.73 4.43
CA PHE A 62 -5.36 -19.04 3.70
C PHE A 62 -3.99 -19.34 4.30
N SER A 63 -3.83 -19.19 5.62
CA SER A 63 -2.55 -19.44 6.31
C SER A 63 -2.10 -20.90 6.17
N ARG A 64 -3.04 -21.85 6.25
CA ARG A 64 -2.76 -23.29 6.01
C ARG A 64 -2.32 -23.57 4.57
N ARG A 65 -3.08 -23.09 3.57
CA ARG A 65 -2.73 -23.25 2.13
C ARG A 65 -1.37 -22.64 1.82
N PHE A 66 -1.08 -21.47 2.38
CA PHE A 66 0.20 -20.79 2.22
C PHE A 66 1.36 -21.65 2.77
N GLN A 67 1.23 -22.15 4.00
CA GLN A 67 2.25 -22.97 4.64
C GLN A 67 2.50 -24.28 3.88
N SER A 68 1.43 -24.96 3.44
CA SER A 68 1.54 -26.19 2.65
C SER A 68 2.27 -25.97 1.32
N ALA A 69 1.94 -24.90 0.60
CA ALA A 69 2.52 -24.62 -0.71
C ALA A 69 3.94 -24.04 -0.67
N ARG A 70 4.37 -23.47 0.48
CA ARG A 70 5.66 -22.76 0.60
C ARG A 70 6.86 -23.59 0.13
N PHE A 71 6.87 -24.87 0.50
CA PHE A 71 7.96 -25.81 0.22
C PHE A 71 7.61 -26.88 -0.81
N GLN A 72 6.40 -26.83 -1.39
CA GLN A 72 5.93 -27.81 -2.37
C GLN A 72 5.65 -27.10 -3.70
N PRO A 73 6.60 -27.10 -4.66
CA PRO A 73 6.45 -26.41 -5.93
C PRO A 73 5.16 -26.77 -6.69
N ASP A 74 4.70 -28.01 -6.60
CA ASP A 74 3.50 -28.48 -7.30
C ASP A 74 2.21 -27.83 -6.79
N LEU A 75 2.20 -27.34 -5.55
CA LEU A 75 1.09 -26.61 -4.96
C LEU A 75 1.16 -25.08 -5.20
N GLN A 76 2.23 -24.58 -5.81
CA GLN A 76 2.45 -23.15 -6.07
C GLN A 76 1.77 -22.71 -7.36
N GLU A 77 0.45 -22.74 -7.37
CA GLU A 77 -0.37 -22.19 -8.45
C GLU A 77 -0.11 -20.69 -8.64
N ILE A 78 -0.25 -20.21 -9.88
CA ILE A 78 -0.12 -18.80 -10.24
C ILE A 78 -1.50 -18.28 -10.65
N ASN A 79 -2.12 -17.48 -9.80
CA ASN A 79 -3.47 -16.97 -10.04
C ASN A 79 -3.43 -15.47 -10.33
N GLN A 80 -4.19 -15.02 -11.33
CA GLN A 80 -4.34 -13.59 -11.59
C GLN A 80 -5.18 -12.94 -10.48
N ILE A 81 -4.64 -11.89 -9.86
CA ILE A 81 -5.29 -11.15 -8.77
C ILE A 81 -5.54 -9.68 -9.11
N GLY A 82 -4.82 -9.14 -10.11
CA GLY A 82 -4.91 -7.74 -10.56
C GLY A 82 -4.75 -7.64 -12.08
N SER A 83 -5.29 -6.60 -12.69
CA SER A 83 -4.95 -6.20 -14.06
C SER A 83 -5.19 -4.72 -14.20
N GLY A 84 -4.25 -4.02 -14.83
CA GLY A 84 -4.34 -2.61 -15.15
C GLY A 84 -3.69 -2.34 -16.50
N LEU A 85 -3.42 -1.07 -16.75
CA LEU A 85 -2.89 -0.61 -18.03
C LEU A 85 -1.50 -1.20 -18.33
N GLN A 86 -0.60 -1.19 -17.36
CA GLN A 86 0.80 -1.61 -17.51
C GLN A 86 0.93 -3.14 -17.53
N GLY A 87 0.12 -3.86 -16.75
CA GLY A 87 0.25 -5.29 -16.62
C GLY A 87 -0.80 -5.97 -15.76
N ALA A 88 -0.67 -7.29 -15.67
CA ALA A 88 -1.45 -8.14 -14.79
C ALA A 88 -0.65 -8.57 -13.56
N ILE A 89 -1.32 -8.62 -12.42
CA ILE A 89 -0.74 -9.04 -11.14
C ILE A 89 -1.14 -10.48 -10.87
N PHE A 90 -0.17 -11.30 -10.49
CA PHE A 90 -0.36 -12.70 -10.16
C PHE A 90 0.15 -12.99 -8.75
N GLU A 91 -0.67 -13.66 -7.94
CA GLU A 91 -0.16 -14.32 -6.75
C GLU A 91 0.58 -15.60 -7.15
N VAL A 92 1.60 -15.95 -6.35
CA VAL A 92 2.16 -17.29 -6.35
C VAL A 92 1.81 -17.91 -4.99
N VAL A 93 0.99 -18.96 -4.99
CA VAL A 93 0.50 -19.56 -3.75
C VAL A 93 1.69 -20.04 -2.90
N GLY A 94 1.70 -19.70 -1.60
CA GLY A 94 2.81 -20.03 -0.70
C GLY A 94 4.04 -19.12 -0.79
N LYS A 95 3.99 -18.05 -1.61
CA LYS A 95 5.01 -17.00 -1.66
C LYS A 95 4.48 -15.68 -1.14
N TYR A 96 5.34 -14.91 -0.47
CA TYR A 96 5.04 -13.59 0.10
C TYR A 96 5.08 -12.45 -0.94
N TYR A 97 5.44 -12.76 -2.18
CA TYR A 97 5.53 -11.81 -3.28
C TYR A 97 4.48 -12.11 -4.35
N VAL A 98 4.25 -11.12 -5.21
CA VAL A 98 3.46 -11.22 -6.44
C VAL A 98 4.34 -11.03 -7.66
N LEU A 99 3.84 -11.45 -8.81
CA LEU A 99 4.41 -11.16 -10.12
C LEU A 99 3.55 -10.07 -10.78
N LYS A 100 4.13 -8.96 -11.22
CA LYS A 100 3.49 -8.07 -12.21
C LYS A 100 4.08 -8.40 -13.57
N LYS A 101 3.28 -8.94 -14.48
CA LYS A 101 3.70 -9.23 -15.86
C LYS A 101 3.14 -8.16 -16.79
N GLU A 102 4.00 -7.64 -17.65
CA GLU A 102 3.64 -6.63 -18.63
C GLU A 102 2.57 -7.14 -19.61
N ASN A 103 1.60 -6.28 -19.94
CA ASN A 103 0.62 -6.58 -20.98
C ASN A 103 1.31 -6.58 -22.36
N PRO A 104 0.97 -7.52 -23.26
CA PRO A 104 1.54 -7.53 -24.61
C PRO A 104 1.34 -6.18 -25.32
N GLY A 105 2.41 -5.64 -25.92
CA GLY A 105 2.39 -4.39 -26.67
C GLY A 105 2.74 -3.14 -25.85
N ASN A 106 2.92 -3.25 -24.54
CA ASN A 106 3.32 -2.12 -23.71
C ASN A 106 4.82 -1.80 -23.77
N GLU A 107 5.65 -2.65 -24.38
CA GLU A 107 7.11 -2.53 -24.37
C GLU A 107 7.61 -1.20 -24.92
N ALA A 108 6.90 -0.65 -25.91
CA ALA A 108 7.24 0.60 -26.59
C ALA A 108 6.63 1.86 -25.93
N ARG A 109 5.80 1.70 -24.90
CA ARG A 109 5.16 2.83 -24.22
C ARG A 109 6.15 3.53 -23.30
N SER A 110 5.93 4.82 -23.09
CA SER A 110 6.63 5.58 -22.06
C SER A 110 6.42 4.94 -20.68
N SER A 111 5.18 4.58 -20.34
CA SER A 111 4.79 3.90 -19.09
C SER A 111 4.99 2.38 -19.11
N ASN A 112 6.04 1.88 -19.77
CA ASN A 112 6.34 0.44 -19.76
C ASN A 112 6.78 -0.06 -18.38
N LEU A 113 6.76 -1.38 -18.20
CA LEU A 113 6.99 -2.00 -16.89
C LEU A 113 8.41 -1.76 -16.37
N ARG A 114 9.40 -1.58 -17.27
CA ARG A 114 10.78 -1.25 -16.89
C ARG A 114 10.87 0.13 -16.25
N ARG A 115 10.19 1.13 -16.82
CA ARG A 115 10.13 2.47 -16.24
C ARG A 115 9.42 2.43 -14.89
N GLU A 116 8.27 1.77 -14.82
CA GLU A 116 7.52 1.60 -13.57
C GLU A 116 8.40 0.96 -12.48
N TYR A 117 9.14 -0.10 -12.81
CA TYR A 117 10.04 -0.75 -11.85
C TYR A 117 11.08 0.21 -11.29
N LYS A 118 11.67 1.07 -12.15
CA LYS A 118 12.65 2.06 -11.70
C LYS A 118 12.01 3.06 -10.74
N THR A 119 10.87 3.63 -11.13
CA THR A 119 10.13 4.57 -10.27
C THR A 119 9.73 3.92 -8.95
N HIS A 120 9.23 2.68 -8.99
CA HIS A 120 8.88 1.92 -7.80
C HIS A 120 10.08 1.69 -6.87
N CYS A 121 11.26 1.37 -7.41
CA CYS A 121 12.50 1.29 -6.64
C CYS A 121 12.85 2.62 -5.98
N ASP A 122 12.81 3.72 -6.72
CA ASP A 122 13.15 5.05 -6.24
C ASP A 122 12.18 5.52 -5.13
N VAL A 123 10.87 5.27 -5.31
CA VAL A 123 9.83 5.54 -4.30
C VAL A 123 10.01 4.67 -3.06
N SER A 124 10.20 3.35 -3.23
CA SER A 124 10.41 2.44 -2.10
C SER A 124 11.64 2.83 -1.27
N ALA A 125 12.74 3.20 -1.94
CA ALA A 125 13.96 3.68 -1.28
C ALA A 125 13.73 4.99 -0.51
N ALA A 126 12.96 5.93 -1.06
CA ALA A 126 12.62 7.17 -0.36
C ALA A 126 11.78 6.92 0.89
N PHE A 127 10.75 6.06 0.79
CA PHE A 127 9.91 5.70 1.93
C PHE A 127 10.72 5.01 3.03
N GLU A 128 11.63 4.09 2.69
CA GLU A 128 12.52 3.46 3.68
C GLU A 128 13.45 4.50 4.33
N ARG A 129 14.09 5.36 3.53
CA ARG A 129 15.02 6.38 4.00
C ARG A 129 14.40 7.36 4.99
N TYR A 130 13.17 7.79 4.75
CA TYR A 130 12.50 8.83 5.53
C TYR A 130 11.48 8.31 6.54
N ARG A 131 11.27 6.98 6.62
CA ARG A 131 10.27 6.34 7.49
C ARG A 131 10.33 6.83 8.93
N SER A 132 11.50 6.70 9.57
CA SER A 132 11.67 7.05 10.98
C SER A 132 11.62 8.55 11.23
N ALA A 133 12.12 9.36 10.30
CA ALA A 133 12.20 10.81 10.46
C ALA A 133 10.83 11.50 10.30
N THR A 134 9.93 10.91 9.50
CA THR A 134 8.61 11.46 9.20
C THR A 134 7.47 10.79 9.98
N ASP A 135 7.77 9.69 10.70
CA ASP A 135 6.76 8.79 11.30
C ASP A 135 5.67 8.42 10.28
N ASN A 136 6.05 8.20 9.02
CA ASN A 136 5.09 7.87 7.96
C ASN A 136 4.68 6.39 8.04
N LYS A 137 3.38 6.14 8.17
CA LYS A 137 2.77 4.81 8.35
C LYS A 137 2.22 4.22 7.06
N VAL A 138 2.32 4.95 5.95
CA VAL A 138 1.97 4.42 4.63
C VAL A 138 3.04 3.44 4.17
N HIS A 139 2.60 2.29 3.67
CA HIS A 139 3.46 1.21 3.20
C HIS A 139 3.54 1.20 1.68
N VAL A 140 4.76 1.26 1.14
CA VAL A 140 5.02 0.97 -0.27
C VAL A 140 5.49 -0.49 -0.36
N PRO A 141 4.79 -1.38 -1.11
CA PRO A 141 5.25 -2.75 -1.29
C PRO A 141 6.67 -2.78 -1.85
N LYS A 142 7.58 -3.56 -1.26
CA LYS A 142 8.99 -3.59 -1.71
C LYS A 142 9.13 -4.22 -3.10
N PRO A 143 9.69 -3.53 -4.11
CA PRO A 143 10.12 -4.19 -5.35
C PRO A 143 11.32 -5.09 -5.05
N HIS A 144 11.37 -6.27 -5.68
CA HIS A 144 12.44 -7.25 -5.45
C HIS A 144 13.35 -7.44 -6.66
N ASN A 145 12.79 -7.78 -7.82
CA ASN A 145 13.56 -8.08 -9.01
C ASN A 145 12.79 -7.68 -10.27
N PHE A 146 13.53 -7.32 -11.31
CA PHE A 146 13.05 -7.20 -12.67
C PHE A 146 13.57 -8.37 -13.51
N ILE A 147 12.67 -9.07 -14.17
CA ILE A 147 12.96 -10.24 -14.99
C ILE A 147 12.65 -9.87 -16.43
N PHE A 148 13.70 -9.88 -17.26
CA PHE A 148 13.58 -9.53 -18.67
C PHE A 148 12.87 -10.62 -19.46
N LYS A 149 12.14 -10.23 -20.51
CA LYS A 149 11.55 -11.16 -21.48
C LYS A 149 12.58 -12.09 -22.13
N THR A 150 13.85 -11.66 -22.19
CA THR A 150 14.99 -12.41 -22.73
C THR A 150 15.66 -13.34 -21.72
N GLN A 151 15.11 -13.47 -20.50
CA GLN A 151 15.57 -14.45 -19.51
C GLN A 151 15.57 -15.88 -20.09
N ASN A 152 16.45 -16.74 -19.56
CA ASN A 152 16.64 -18.10 -20.05
C ASN A 152 15.34 -18.94 -20.07
N ASP A 153 15.34 -19.95 -20.93
CA ASP A 153 14.16 -20.76 -21.23
C ASP A 153 13.64 -21.51 -20.00
N ALA A 154 14.54 -21.99 -19.14
CA ALA A 154 14.18 -22.72 -17.92
C ALA A 154 13.31 -21.92 -16.94
N TYR A 155 13.50 -20.60 -16.83
CA TYR A 155 12.62 -19.75 -16.03
C TYR A 155 11.21 -19.71 -16.63
N TRP A 156 11.12 -19.50 -17.95
CA TRP A 156 9.84 -19.38 -18.65
C TRP A 156 9.07 -20.70 -18.70
N ASP A 157 9.74 -21.84 -18.88
CA ASP A 157 9.11 -23.17 -18.85
C ASP A 157 8.43 -23.43 -17.50
N LYS A 158 9.10 -23.03 -16.41
CA LYS A 158 8.56 -23.14 -15.04
C LYS A 158 7.35 -22.24 -14.82
N ILE A 159 7.34 -21.03 -15.37
CA ILE A 159 6.23 -20.08 -15.20
C ILE A 159 5.06 -20.43 -16.13
N PHE A 160 5.31 -20.74 -17.40
CA PHE A 160 4.29 -21.03 -18.40
C PHE A 160 3.45 -22.25 -18.07
N SER A 161 4.03 -23.27 -17.45
CA SER A 161 3.27 -24.43 -16.97
C SER A 161 2.20 -24.07 -15.91
N LYS A 162 2.33 -22.92 -15.23
CA LYS A 162 1.47 -22.55 -14.09
C LYS A 162 0.65 -21.28 -14.28
N ILE A 163 1.11 -20.35 -15.12
CA ILE A 163 0.40 -19.08 -15.39
C ILE A 163 -0.81 -19.32 -16.32
N PRO A 164 -1.89 -18.53 -16.21
CA PRO A 164 -3.04 -18.65 -17.10
C PRO A 164 -2.66 -18.56 -18.58
N GLN A 165 -3.35 -19.32 -19.43
CA GLN A 165 -3.04 -19.49 -20.86
C GLN A 165 -2.87 -18.16 -21.60
N ALA A 166 -3.73 -17.17 -21.31
CA ALA A 166 -3.70 -15.85 -21.93
C ALA A 166 -2.37 -15.08 -21.72
N TYR A 167 -1.57 -15.48 -20.73
CA TYR A 167 -0.32 -14.83 -20.36
C TYR A 167 0.93 -15.70 -20.63
N ARG A 168 0.78 -16.82 -21.34
CA ARG A 168 1.90 -17.73 -21.71
C ARG A 168 2.70 -17.21 -22.90
N THR A 169 3.12 -15.96 -22.81
CA THR A 169 4.03 -15.29 -23.74
C THR A 169 5.16 -14.67 -22.94
N ARG A 170 6.37 -14.62 -23.51
CA ARG A 170 7.48 -13.93 -22.85
C ARG A 170 7.15 -12.44 -22.77
N GLY A 171 7.49 -11.83 -21.64
CA GLY A 171 7.29 -10.41 -21.38
C GLY A 171 8.09 -10.03 -20.15
N ASP A 172 8.24 -8.74 -19.90
CA ASP A 172 8.93 -8.30 -18.70
C ASP A 172 8.07 -8.58 -17.46
N VAL A 173 8.71 -8.91 -16.35
CA VAL A 173 8.05 -9.27 -15.08
C VAL A 173 8.76 -8.59 -13.90
N ILE A 174 7.99 -7.98 -13.02
CA ILE A 174 8.46 -7.53 -11.70
C ILE A 174 8.04 -8.57 -10.66
N THR A 175 8.96 -8.95 -9.78
CA THR A 175 8.60 -9.58 -8.49
C THR A 175 8.58 -8.49 -7.42
N MET A 176 7.51 -8.40 -6.63
CA MET A 176 7.37 -7.39 -5.58
C MET A 176 6.57 -7.93 -4.39
N GLU A 177 6.71 -7.32 -3.23
CA GLU A 177 5.96 -7.65 -2.03
C GLU A 177 4.45 -7.65 -2.27
N ARG A 178 3.76 -8.60 -1.65
CA ARG A 178 2.31 -8.73 -1.77
C ARG A 178 1.60 -7.94 -0.68
N ILE A 179 0.69 -7.06 -1.09
CA ILE A 179 -0.38 -6.57 -0.20
C ILE A 179 -1.38 -7.71 -0.01
N LEU A 180 -1.58 -8.13 1.25
CA LEU A 180 -2.52 -9.20 1.56
C LEU A 180 -3.95 -8.65 1.60
N PRO A 181 -4.95 -9.39 1.11
CA PRO A 181 -6.32 -8.91 1.07
C PRO A 181 -6.93 -8.85 2.46
N LEU A 182 -7.96 -8.00 2.59
CA LEU A 182 -8.76 -7.90 3.82
C LEU A 182 -9.31 -9.28 4.26
N PRO A 183 -9.36 -9.58 5.58
CA PRO A 183 -9.86 -10.84 6.12
C PRO A 183 -11.25 -11.25 5.64
N LYS A 184 -11.53 -12.56 5.62
CA LYS A 184 -12.85 -13.10 5.24
C LYS A 184 -14.00 -12.47 6.04
N VAL A 185 -13.81 -12.26 7.34
CA VAL A 185 -14.80 -11.62 8.22
C VAL A 185 -15.11 -10.18 7.77
N VAL A 186 -14.08 -9.39 7.46
CA VAL A 186 -14.23 -8.02 6.93
C VAL A 186 -14.89 -8.02 5.56
N ARG A 187 -14.47 -8.92 4.67
CA ARG A 187 -15.05 -9.07 3.32
C ARG A 187 -16.53 -9.44 3.37
N LYS A 188 -16.91 -10.34 4.28
CA LYS A 188 -18.31 -10.70 4.51
C LYS A 188 -19.10 -9.49 4.99
N ALA A 189 -18.59 -8.76 5.97
CA ALA A 189 -19.23 -7.54 6.46
C ALA A 189 -19.37 -6.47 5.36
N LEU A 190 -18.36 -6.28 4.49
CA LEU A 190 -18.45 -5.37 3.33
C LEU A 190 -19.59 -5.79 2.37
N ILE A 191 -19.70 -7.08 2.06
CA ILE A 191 -20.78 -7.59 1.20
C ILE A 191 -22.14 -7.37 1.87
N THR A 192 -22.32 -7.82 3.11
CA THR A 192 -23.62 -7.73 3.78
C THR A 192 -24.05 -6.28 3.98
N TYR A 193 -23.13 -5.42 4.44
CA TYR A 193 -23.44 -4.04 4.76
C TYR A 193 -23.75 -3.21 3.50
N PHE A 194 -22.91 -3.31 2.47
CA PHE A 194 -23.06 -2.44 1.30
C PHE A 194 -23.85 -3.08 0.17
N CYS A 195 -23.60 -4.35 -0.14
CA CYS A 195 -24.33 -5.02 -1.21
C CYS A 195 -25.70 -5.51 -0.73
N GLY A 196 -25.82 -5.94 0.54
CA GLY A 196 -27.05 -6.47 1.10
C GLY A 196 -28.13 -5.41 1.32
N ARG A 197 -27.76 -4.19 1.73
CA ARG A 197 -28.70 -3.07 1.91
C ARG A 197 -29.41 -2.63 0.63
N GLU A 198 -28.76 -2.79 -0.51
CA GLU A 198 -29.26 -2.26 -1.78
C GLU A 198 -29.92 -3.34 -2.67
N ARG A 199 -29.62 -4.63 -2.44
CA ARG A 199 -30.01 -5.72 -3.34
C ARG A 199 -30.85 -6.83 -2.71
N ASP A 200 -31.29 -6.68 -1.46
CA ASP A 200 -32.02 -7.72 -0.70
C ASP A 200 -31.36 -9.11 -0.85
N LEU A 201 -30.03 -9.16 -0.71
CA LEU A 201 -29.26 -10.38 -0.95
C LEU A 201 -29.63 -11.48 0.05
N SER A 202 -29.90 -12.68 -0.47
CA SER A 202 -30.06 -13.86 0.38
C SER A 202 -28.70 -14.29 0.96
N ILE A 203 -28.75 -15.12 2.00
CA ILE A 203 -27.53 -15.74 2.58
C ILE A 203 -26.74 -16.50 1.50
N THR A 204 -27.44 -17.16 0.57
CA THR A 204 -26.83 -17.90 -0.54
C THR A 204 -26.07 -16.98 -1.49
N ASP A 205 -26.61 -15.79 -1.78
CA ASP A 205 -25.96 -14.79 -2.64
C ASP A 205 -24.70 -14.23 -1.97
N ILE A 206 -24.77 -13.95 -0.66
CA ILE A 206 -23.63 -13.48 0.13
C ILE A 206 -22.50 -14.53 0.09
N GLU A 207 -22.82 -15.80 0.35
CA GLU A 207 -21.80 -16.86 0.31
C GLU A 207 -21.26 -17.10 -1.10
N SER A 208 -22.09 -16.95 -2.15
CA SER A 208 -21.65 -17.01 -3.55
C SER A 208 -20.63 -15.90 -3.85
N LEU A 209 -20.95 -14.65 -3.51
CA LEU A 209 -20.04 -13.51 -3.66
C LEU A 209 -18.75 -13.70 -2.85
N LEU A 210 -18.86 -14.17 -1.61
CA LEU A 210 -17.71 -14.36 -0.72
C LEU A 210 -16.73 -15.43 -1.21
N ASN A 211 -17.26 -16.46 -1.88
CA ASN A 211 -16.49 -17.59 -2.41
C ASN A 211 -15.96 -17.36 -3.84
N ASN A 212 -16.49 -16.37 -4.57
CA ASN A 212 -15.95 -15.94 -5.86
C ASN A 212 -14.44 -15.64 -5.73
N PRO A 213 -13.57 -16.28 -6.55
CA PRO A 213 -12.12 -16.07 -6.47
C PRO A 213 -11.70 -14.60 -6.54
N SER A 214 -12.32 -13.79 -7.40
CA SER A 214 -11.99 -12.37 -7.57
C SER A 214 -12.24 -11.57 -6.29
N ASN A 215 -13.27 -11.92 -5.51
CA ASN A 215 -13.59 -11.27 -4.23
C ASN A 215 -12.67 -11.70 -3.08
N LYS A 216 -11.78 -12.67 -3.28
CA LYS A 216 -10.76 -13.04 -2.29
C LYS A 216 -9.60 -12.04 -2.27
N HIS A 217 -9.43 -11.25 -3.32
CA HIS A 217 -8.35 -10.27 -3.49
C HIS A 217 -8.82 -8.85 -3.13
N CYS A 218 -9.54 -8.73 -2.01
CA CYS A 218 -10.14 -7.47 -1.59
C CYS A 218 -9.10 -6.50 -1.03
N LEU A 219 -8.95 -5.37 -1.71
CA LEU A 219 -8.27 -4.16 -1.25
C LEU A 219 -9.29 -3.03 -1.31
N ALA A 220 -9.35 -2.19 -0.27
CA ALA A 220 -10.29 -1.08 -0.21
C ALA A 220 -9.60 0.23 -0.58
N ARG A 221 -9.94 0.83 -1.72
CA ARG A 221 -9.40 2.13 -2.19
C ARG A 221 -9.97 3.27 -1.37
N VAL A 222 -9.13 4.06 -0.73
CA VAL A 222 -9.53 5.06 0.27
C VAL A 222 -9.72 6.42 -0.38
N TYR A 223 -10.96 6.78 -0.71
CA TYR A 223 -11.27 8.05 -1.37
C TYR A 223 -11.70 9.10 -0.33
N LEU A 224 -10.78 9.95 0.13
CA LEU A 224 -11.09 11.05 1.06
C LEU A 224 -11.56 12.33 0.35
N GLY A 225 -11.25 12.48 -0.95
CA GLY A 225 -11.73 13.59 -1.78
C GLY A 225 -13.15 13.43 -2.29
N LYS A 226 -13.70 12.21 -2.23
CA LYS A 226 -15.02 11.88 -2.77
C LYS A 226 -15.99 11.43 -1.68
N THR A 227 -17.01 12.25 -1.42
CA THR A 227 -18.02 11.95 -0.39
C THR A 227 -18.96 10.83 -0.83
N ASN A 228 -19.51 10.93 -2.04
CA ASN A 228 -20.50 9.99 -2.56
C ASN A 228 -19.91 9.16 -3.69
N GLY A 229 -20.24 7.88 -3.72
CA GLY A 229 -20.02 7.05 -4.90
C GLY A 229 -20.80 5.76 -4.79
N SER A 230 -21.25 5.25 -5.93
CA SER A 230 -21.95 3.97 -5.99
C SER A 230 -20.95 2.83 -6.02
N ILE A 231 -21.33 1.72 -5.40
CA ILE A 231 -20.67 0.44 -5.64
C ILE A 231 -21.30 -0.12 -6.91
N ASN A 232 -20.50 -0.44 -7.92
CA ASN A 232 -21.04 -1.03 -9.16
C ASN A 232 -21.70 -2.37 -8.83
N GLN A 233 -23.02 -2.37 -8.79
CA GLN A 233 -23.83 -3.50 -8.34
C GLN A 233 -23.79 -4.66 -9.34
N ASP A 234 -23.68 -4.38 -10.64
CA ASP A 234 -23.64 -5.40 -11.68
C ASP A 234 -22.27 -6.10 -11.77
N ASN A 235 -21.27 -5.60 -11.03
CA ASN A 235 -19.97 -6.22 -10.97
C ASN A 235 -20.03 -7.56 -10.21
N PRO A 236 -19.69 -8.70 -10.84
CA PRO A 236 -19.63 -9.99 -10.15
C PRO A 236 -18.49 -10.09 -9.13
N ALA A 237 -17.56 -9.13 -9.13
CA ALA A 237 -16.42 -9.04 -8.23
C ALA A 237 -16.36 -7.68 -7.49
N PRO A 238 -17.39 -7.32 -6.70
CA PRO A 238 -17.51 -5.99 -6.10
C PRO A 238 -16.42 -5.68 -5.06
N LEU A 239 -15.73 -6.70 -4.53
CA LEU A 239 -14.69 -6.52 -3.52
C LEU A 239 -13.30 -6.29 -4.11
N ARG A 240 -13.09 -6.57 -5.39
CA ARG A 240 -11.80 -6.30 -6.05
C ARG A 240 -11.73 -4.79 -6.30
N ASN A 241 -10.74 -4.11 -5.72
CA ASN A 241 -10.63 -2.66 -5.73
C ASN A 241 -11.88 -1.97 -5.16
N PHE A 242 -12.33 -2.43 -3.98
CA PHE A 242 -13.54 -1.91 -3.35
C PHE A 242 -13.43 -0.39 -3.09
N PRO A 243 -14.31 0.45 -3.64
CA PRO A 243 -14.20 1.90 -3.46
C PRO A 243 -14.76 2.32 -2.10
N LEU A 244 -13.87 2.66 -1.17
CA LEU A 244 -14.20 3.14 0.17
C LEU A 244 -14.26 4.67 0.17
N HIS A 245 -15.43 5.21 -0.18
CA HIS A 245 -15.72 6.64 -0.21
C HIS A 245 -15.83 7.26 1.19
N LEU A 246 -15.60 8.57 1.29
CA LEU A 246 -15.63 9.29 2.56
C LEU A 246 -16.99 9.22 3.27
N GLY A 247 -18.10 9.25 2.52
CA GLY A 247 -19.45 9.10 3.10
C GLY A 247 -19.61 7.78 3.86
N PHE A 248 -19.13 6.68 3.28
CA PHE A 248 -19.15 5.35 3.90
C PHE A 248 -18.29 5.30 5.16
N MET A 249 -17.10 5.90 5.11
CA MET A 249 -16.23 5.95 6.28
C MET A 249 -16.85 6.75 7.43
N LYS A 250 -17.50 7.88 7.13
CA LYS A 250 -18.22 8.69 8.11
C LYS A 250 -19.41 7.93 8.71
N GLU A 251 -20.20 7.27 7.89
CA GLU A 251 -21.34 6.47 8.33
C GLU A 251 -20.92 5.34 9.28
N LEU A 252 -19.83 4.63 8.94
CA LEU A 252 -19.27 3.54 9.75
C LEU A 252 -18.50 4.04 10.98
N GLY A 253 -18.27 5.34 11.13
CA GLY A 253 -17.46 5.91 12.21
C GLY A 253 -15.99 5.50 12.14
N ILE A 254 -15.45 5.32 10.93
CA ILE A 254 -14.02 5.07 10.67
C ILE A 254 -13.25 6.38 10.90
N ASP A 255 -12.14 6.30 11.63
CA ASP A 255 -11.29 7.46 11.93
C ASP A 255 -10.47 7.88 10.69
N THR A 256 -10.95 8.91 10.00
CA THR A 256 -10.42 9.39 8.71
C THR A 256 -9.32 10.43 8.86
N LEU A 257 -9.19 11.10 10.01
CA LEU A 257 -8.16 12.11 10.24
C LEU A 257 -6.73 11.54 10.19
N PRO A 258 -6.44 10.37 10.82
CA PRO A 258 -5.15 9.72 10.65
C PRO A 258 -4.88 9.33 9.20
N LEU A 259 -5.88 8.84 8.46
CA LEU A 259 -5.71 8.48 7.05
C LEU A 259 -5.29 9.70 6.21
N ALA A 260 -6.00 10.82 6.37
CA ALA A 260 -5.66 12.06 5.68
C ALA A 260 -4.23 12.54 6.00
N LYS A 261 -3.85 12.51 7.28
CA LYS A 261 -2.50 12.91 7.72
C LYS A 261 -1.41 12.01 7.12
N GLU A 262 -1.59 10.70 7.14
CA GLU A 262 -0.62 9.76 6.60
C GLU A 262 -0.53 9.83 5.06
N MET A 263 -1.65 10.09 4.37
CA MET A 263 -1.63 10.41 2.93
C MET A 263 -0.83 11.66 2.61
N GLY A 264 -0.97 12.73 3.40
CA GLY A 264 -0.18 13.96 3.24
C GLY A 264 1.33 13.68 3.36
N LYS A 265 1.73 12.93 4.39
CA LYS A 265 3.13 12.50 4.55
C LYS A 265 3.63 11.67 3.37
N ALA A 266 2.79 10.77 2.85
CA ALA A 266 3.12 9.93 1.71
C ALA A 266 3.35 10.76 0.43
N TYR A 267 2.48 11.71 0.13
CA TYR A 267 2.68 12.64 -1.00
C TYR A 267 3.95 13.47 -0.83
N ALA A 268 4.23 13.99 0.36
CA ALA A 268 5.49 14.72 0.60
C ALA A 268 6.73 13.83 0.40
N THR A 269 6.65 12.55 0.80
CA THR A 269 7.73 11.58 0.60
C THR A 269 7.93 11.24 -0.88
N LEU A 270 6.83 11.11 -1.63
CA LEU A 270 6.82 10.88 -3.06
C LEU A 270 7.43 12.06 -3.84
N HIS A 271 6.95 13.27 -3.56
CA HIS A 271 7.37 14.51 -4.21
C HIS A 271 8.82 14.88 -3.86
N TRP A 272 9.13 15.05 -2.57
CA TRP A 272 10.42 15.61 -2.15
C TRP A 272 11.47 14.54 -1.89
N GLY A 273 11.03 13.37 -1.42
CA GLY A 273 11.91 12.24 -1.14
C GLY A 273 12.37 11.56 -2.41
N ALA A 274 11.41 11.07 -3.19
CA ALA A 274 11.64 10.34 -4.43
C ALA A 274 11.75 11.22 -5.69
N ALA A 275 11.47 12.52 -5.60
CA ALA A 275 11.47 13.43 -6.76
C ALA A 275 10.54 12.91 -7.88
N THR A 276 9.33 12.51 -7.52
CA THR A 276 8.35 11.88 -8.41
C THR A 276 7.01 12.61 -8.29
N ASN A 277 6.32 12.86 -9.41
CA ASN A 277 5.08 13.63 -9.42
C ASN A 277 3.87 12.93 -8.78
N GLY A 278 3.88 11.60 -8.73
CA GLY A 278 2.80 10.82 -8.15
C GLY A 278 1.55 10.70 -9.02
N ASP A 279 1.65 10.87 -10.33
CA ASP A 279 0.51 10.67 -11.23
C ASP A 279 0.00 9.22 -11.18
N ASP A 280 -1.33 9.07 -11.11
CA ASP A 280 -2.10 7.82 -11.08
C ASP A 280 -1.82 6.90 -9.86
N VAL A 281 -1.22 7.42 -8.77
CA VAL A 281 -0.99 6.61 -7.57
C VAL A 281 -2.28 6.34 -6.81
N GLU A 282 -2.41 5.12 -6.29
CA GLU A 282 -3.58 4.70 -5.52
C GLU A 282 -3.25 4.47 -4.04
N PHE A 283 -4.21 4.83 -3.18
CA PHE A 283 -4.17 4.51 -1.76
C PHE A 283 -5.18 3.42 -1.41
N VAL A 284 -4.70 2.33 -0.82
CA VAL A 284 -5.55 1.18 -0.47
C VAL A 284 -5.34 0.70 0.96
N LEU A 285 -6.43 0.29 1.62
CA LEU A 285 -6.37 -0.57 2.80
C LEU A 285 -6.22 -2.01 2.37
N GLY A 286 -5.17 -2.62 2.88
CA GLY A 286 -4.92 -4.04 2.80
C GLY A 286 -4.45 -4.56 4.16
N THR A 287 -3.82 -5.71 4.15
CA THR A 287 -3.16 -6.25 5.33
C THR A 287 -1.71 -6.63 5.04
N LEU A 288 -0.92 -6.65 6.09
CA LEU A 288 0.44 -7.20 6.12
C LEU A 288 0.54 -8.26 7.24
N ALA A 289 1.41 -9.23 7.05
CA ALA A 289 1.73 -10.18 8.12
C ALA A 289 2.42 -9.43 9.28
N SER A 290 2.07 -9.76 10.52
CA SER A 290 2.73 -9.17 11.69
C SER A 290 4.13 -9.77 11.87
N GLY A 291 5.10 -8.91 12.22
CA GLY A 291 6.49 -9.29 12.47
C GLY A 291 7.41 -9.20 11.24
N GLU A 292 8.47 -8.41 11.37
CA GLU A 292 9.66 -8.53 10.52
C GLU A 292 10.24 -9.95 10.68
N PRO A 293 10.59 -10.67 9.59
CA PRO A 293 11.24 -11.97 9.71
C PRO A 293 12.54 -11.80 10.50
N ARG A 294 12.59 -12.28 11.74
CA ARG A 294 13.79 -12.15 12.61
C ARG A 294 14.98 -12.96 12.07
N ALA A 295 14.73 -13.84 11.08
CA ALA A 295 15.72 -14.53 10.29
C ALA A 295 15.13 -14.95 8.94
N LEU A 296 15.98 -15.28 7.95
CA LEU A 296 15.60 -15.87 6.64
C LEU A 296 14.79 -17.19 6.76
N VAL A 297 14.73 -17.77 7.96
CA VAL A 297 14.10 -19.06 8.27
C VAL A 297 12.71 -18.91 8.89
N GLU A 298 12.42 -17.81 9.59
CA GLU A 298 11.12 -17.62 10.23
C GLU A 298 10.06 -17.16 9.23
N SER A 299 8.88 -17.79 9.28
CA SER A 299 7.75 -17.40 8.44
C SER A 299 7.14 -16.09 8.92
N PRO A 300 6.74 -15.19 8.01
CA PRO A 300 5.84 -14.10 8.39
C PRO A 300 4.62 -14.68 9.09
N ASP A 301 4.18 -14.03 10.17
CA ASP A 301 2.99 -14.47 10.89
C ASP A 301 1.74 -14.08 10.11
N PHE A 302 1.22 -15.03 9.33
CA PHE A 302 -0.04 -14.86 8.58
C PHE A 302 -1.28 -15.14 9.45
N GLN A 303 -1.12 -15.53 10.71
CA GLN A 303 -2.22 -15.65 11.65
C GLN A 303 -2.60 -14.27 12.17
N HIS A 304 -1.62 -13.41 12.48
CA HIS A 304 -1.85 -12.03 12.91
C HIS A 304 -1.59 -11.05 11.77
N ARG A 305 -2.64 -10.40 11.26
CA ARG A 305 -2.50 -9.48 10.13
C ARG A 305 -2.88 -8.07 10.51
N ALA A 306 -1.91 -7.16 10.43
CA ALA A 306 -2.15 -5.74 10.64
C ALA A 306 -2.81 -5.13 9.42
N VAL A 307 -3.81 -4.26 9.64
CA VAL A 307 -4.40 -3.44 8.58
C VAL A 307 -3.51 -2.24 8.33
N GLY A 308 -3.12 -2.06 7.07
CA GLY A 308 -2.19 -1.01 6.65
C GLY A 308 -2.77 -0.18 5.51
N LEU A 309 -2.37 1.10 5.46
CA LEU A 309 -2.57 1.95 4.30
C LEU A 309 -1.37 1.78 3.37
N HIS A 310 -1.62 1.43 2.12
CA HIS A 310 -0.60 1.19 1.12
C HIS A 310 -0.70 2.20 -0.01
N LEU A 311 0.47 2.58 -0.55
CA LEU A 311 0.61 3.37 -1.77
C LEU A 311 1.10 2.47 -2.89
N LEU A 312 0.42 2.50 -4.04
CA LEU A 312 0.72 1.65 -5.19
C LEU A 312 0.40 2.35 -6.52
N ASP A 313 0.64 1.64 -7.62
CA ASP A 313 0.47 2.07 -9.01
C ASP A 313 1.35 3.24 -9.42
N PHE A 314 2.63 2.94 -9.70
CA PHE A 314 3.62 3.94 -10.12
C PHE A 314 3.76 4.01 -11.65
N GLY A 315 2.78 3.46 -12.38
CA GLY A 315 2.88 3.24 -13.81
C GLY A 315 2.90 4.52 -14.65
N GLN A 316 2.24 5.59 -14.18
CA GLN A 316 2.20 6.90 -14.85
C GLN A 316 3.11 7.95 -14.20
N CYS A 317 3.69 7.62 -13.04
CA CYS A 317 4.58 8.51 -12.33
C CYS A 317 5.80 8.91 -13.17
N GLU A 318 6.13 10.20 -13.13
CA GLU A 318 7.30 10.79 -13.79
C GLU A 318 8.27 11.39 -12.77
N ALA A 319 9.56 11.30 -13.09
CA ALA A 319 10.61 11.94 -12.30
C ALA A 319 10.55 13.46 -12.50
N VAL A 320 10.73 14.21 -11.42
CA VAL A 320 10.72 15.66 -11.41
C VAL A 320 12.12 16.15 -11.06
N ASP A 321 12.68 17.02 -11.91
CA ASP A 321 14.00 17.58 -11.68
C ASP A 321 13.92 18.74 -10.66
N LEU A 322 14.29 18.45 -9.40
CA LEU A 322 14.30 19.44 -8.33
C LEU A 322 15.33 20.57 -8.51
N THR A 323 16.16 20.53 -9.56
CA THR A 323 17.06 21.65 -9.92
C THR A 323 16.34 22.75 -10.71
N GLN A 324 15.17 22.47 -11.29
CA GLN A 324 14.35 23.43 -12.02
C GLN A 324 13.71 24.50 -11.11
N ASP A 325 13.16 25.54 -11.71
CA ASP A 325 12.49 26.64 -11.00
C ASP A 325 11.29 26.14 -10.17
N CYS A 326 10.99 26.85 -9.08
CA CYS A 326 9.97 26.45 -8.12
C CYS A 326 8.60 26.25 -8.78
N ASP A 327 8.20 27.18 -9.65
CA ASP A 327 6.91 27.11 -10.35
C ASP A 327 6.79 25.83 -11.21
N VAL A 328 7.87 25.40 -11.85
CA VAL A 328 7.88 24.18 -12.68
C VAL A 328 7.72 22.93 -11.83
N VAL A 329 8.48 22.85 -10.73
CA VAL A 329 8.42 21.72 -9.79
C VAL A 329 7.05 21.66 -9.10
N TYR A 330 6.56 22.81 -8.64
CA TYR A 330 5.26 22.91 -7.99
C TYR A 330 4.13 22.54 -8.95
N GLN A 331 4.18 23.02 -10.20
CA GLN A 331 3.19 22.67 -11.22
C GLN A 331 3.17 21.17 -11.51
N ALA A 332 4.33 20.52 -11.60
CA ALA A 332 4.41 19.08 -11.82
C ALA A 332 3.72 18.29 -10.69
N PHE A 333 3.95 18.69 -9.44
CA PHE A 333 3.35 18.05 -8.26
C PHE A 333 1.86 18.34 -8.11
N LYS A 334 1.45 19.62 -8.09
CA LYS A 334 0.03 20.00 -7.92
C LYS A 334 -0.82 19.56 -9.09
N GLY A 335 -0.28 19.58 -10.31
CA GLY A 335 -0.93 19.08 -11.51
C GLY A 335 -1.28 17.58 -11.41
N ALA A 336 -0.33 16.75 -10.98
CA ALA A 336 -0.57 15.32 -10.77
C ALA A 336 -1.61 15.07 -9.65
N MET A 337 -1.56 15.83 -8.55
CA MET A 337 -2.50 15.71 -7.44
C MET A 337 -3.97 15.96 -7.83
N VAL A 338 -4.23 16.81 -8.84
CA VAL A 338 -5.60 17.11 -9.29
C VAL A 338 -6.02 16.33 -10.55
N THR A 339 -5.13 15.52 -11.12
CA THR A 339 -5.42 14.81 -12.38
C THR A 339 -6.02 13.43 -12.09
N GLY A 340 -6.97 12.99 -12.93
CA GLY A 340 -7.47 11.61 -12.91
C GLY A 340 -8.12 11.23 -11.57
N ASP A 341 -7.75 10.06 -11.04
CA ASP A 341 -8.26 9.54 -9.77
C ASP A 341 -7.54 10.14 -8.54
N ASN A 342 -6.35 10.76 -8.69
CA ASN A 342 -5.57 11.34 -7.59
C ASN A 342 -6.41 12.29 -6.73
N GLN A 343 -7.17 13.16 -7.39
CA GLN A 343 -8.06 14.12 -6.74
C GLN A 343 -9.16 13.46 -5.89
N LEU A 344 -9.53 12.22 -6.20
CA LEU A 344 -10.54 11.48 -5.42
C LEU A 344 -9.97 10.95 -4.11
N PHE A 345 -8.64 10.74 -4.03
CA PHE A 345 -7.97 10.30 -2.81
C PHE A 345 -7.72 11.46 -1.83
N ILE A 346 -7.44 12.66 -2.34
CA ILE A 346 -7.03 13.81 -1.51
C ILE A 346 -8.27 14.56 -1.00
N PRO A 347 -8.42 14.79 0.32
CA PRO A 347 -9.56 15.55 0.85
C PRO A 347 -9.54 16.99 0.31
N HIS A 348 -10.72 17.55 0.01
CA HIS A 348 -10.84 18.92 -0.49
C HIS A 348 -11.01 19.93 0.66
N SER A 349 -10.43 21.13 0.52
CA SER A 349 -10.47 22.21 1.52
C SER A 349 -11.90 22.71 1.78
N SER A 350 -12.72 22.86 0.73
CA SER A 350 -14.10 23.35 0.85
C SER A 350 -15.09 22.31 1.37
N THR A 351 -15.01 21.04 0.93
CA THR A 351 -15.98 19.99 1.30
C THR A 351 -15.60 19.23 2.57
N SER A 352 -14.32 19.23 2.93
CA SER A 352 -13.78 18.49 4.07
C SER A 352 -12.62 19.22 4.78
N PRO A 353 -12.82 20.47 5.25
CA PRO A 353 -11.75 21.34 5.75
C PRO A 353 -10.90 20.71 6.85
N ALA A 354 -11.51 19.97 7.78
CA ALA A 354 -10.77 19.30 8.84
C ALA A 354 -9.85 18.17 8.32
N LEU A 355 -10.30 17.41 7.32
CA LEU A 355 -9.48 16.37 6.69
C LEU A 355 -8.38 16.98 5.83
N PHE A 356 -8.70 18.02 5.06
CA PHE A 356 -7.69 18.75 4.31
C PHE A 356 -6.64 19.37 5.22
N ALA A 357 -7.02 19.96 6.35
CA ALA A 357 -6.06 20.48 7.33
C ALA A 357 -5.14 19.38 7.89
N ALA A 358 -5.68 18.18 8.15
CA ALA A 358 -4.87 17.03 8.58
C ALA A 358 -3.90 16.56 7.48
N PHE A 359 -4.36 16.50 6.24
CA PHE A 359 -3.54 16.21 5.05
C PHE A 359 -2.42 17.24 4.87
N LYS A 360 -2.77 18.53 4.81
CA LYS A 360 -1.85 19.67 4.68
C LYS A 360 -0.79 19.64 5.78
N LYS A 361 -1.21 19.41 7.03
CA LYS A 361 -0.28 19.24 8.14
C LYS A 361 0.67 18.06 7.94
N GLY A 362 0.16 16.89 7.55
CA GLY A 362 1.00 15.72 7.28
C GLY A 362 2.01 15.97 6.17
N TYR A 363 1.59 16.65 5.10
CA TYR A 363 2.46 17.02 3.98
C TYR A 363 3.56 17.99 4.41
N ILE A 364 3.21 19.08 5.09
CA ILE A 364 4.17 20.10 5.55
C ILE A 364 5.17 19.50 6.55
N ASP A 365 4.67 18.76 7.56
CA ASP A 365 5.50 18.15 8.60
C ASP A 365 6.57 17.22 7.97
N ALA A 366 6.16 16.32 7.06
CA ALA A 366 7.09 15.39 6.41
C ALA A 366 7.99 16.07 5.37
N GLY A 367 7.41 16.95 4.55
CA GLY A 367 8.13 17.66 3.50
C GLY A 367 9.25 18.54 4.05
N SER A 368 9.00 19.24 5.15
CA SER A 368 10.01 20.09 5.81
C SER A 368 11.22 19.31 6.30
N VAL A 369 10.98 18.11 6.87
CA VAL A 369 12.04 17.17 7.28
C VAL A 369 12.87 16.74 6.07
N ILE A 370 12.21 16.38 4.97
CA ILE A 370 12.87 15.90 3.76
C ILE A 370 13.66 17.02 3.07
N LEU A 371 13.08 18.22 2.92
CA LEU A 371 13.76 19.37 2.33
C LEU A 371 15.01 19.75 3.12
N SER A 372 14.91 19.76 4.46
CA SER A 372 16.06 20.03 5.32
C SER A 372 17.16 18.99 5.14
N ALA A 373 16.80 17.70 5.09
CA ALA A 373 17.75 16.61 4.86
C ALA A 373 18.43 16.67 3.48
N LYS A 374 17.73 17.23 2.47
CA LYS A 374 18.25 17.42 1.10
C LYS A 374 18.88 18.80 0.88
N GLN A 375 18.89 19.68 1.90
CA GLN A 375 19.38 21.06 1.82
C GLN A 375 18.67 21.89 0.73
N LEU A 376 17.36 21.69 0.61
CA LEU A 376 16.51 22.36 -0.38
C LEU A 376 15.54 23.37 0.24
N ASN A 377 15.60 23.58 1.55
CA ASN A 377 14.74 24.47 2.33
C ASN A 377 15.00 25.97 2.07
N ASN A 378 16.07 26.32 1.35
CA ASN A 378 16.30 27.68 0.86
C ASN A 378 15.66 27.94 -0.51
N LYS A 379 15.19 26.89 -1.19
CA LYS A 379 14.62 26.97 -2.53
C LYS A 379 13.12 26.70 -2.53
N PHE A 380 12.68 25.66 -1.84
CA PHE A 380 11.27 25.27 -1.76
C PHE A 380 10.70 25.51 -0.36
N SER A 381 9.41 25.82 -0.30
CA SER A 381 8.64 26.12 0.90
C SER A 381 7.38 25.26 0.91
N MET A 382 7.17 24.51 1.99
CA MET A 382 6.02 23.58 2.06
C MET A 382 4.71 24.32 2.24
N GLU A 383 4.77 25.44 2.95
CA GLU A 383 3.67 26.37 3.15
C GLU A 383 3.24 26.99 1.81
N ASP A 384 4.19 27.51 1.03
CA ASP A 384 3.90 28.13 -0.27
C ASP A 384 3.34 27.09 -1.24
N PHE A 385 3.96 25.90 -1.31
CA PHE A 385 3.46 24.81 -2.16
C PHE A 385 2.01 24.44 -1.80
N MET A 386 1.72 24.24 -0.51
CA MET A 386 0.38 23.83 -0.10
C MET A 386 -0.66 24.95 -0.25
N GLN A 387 -0.25 26.22 -0.15
CA GLN A 387 -1.10 27.35 -0.46
C GLN A 387 -1.44 27.37 -1.96
N GLU A 388 -0.44 27.25 -2.82
CA GLU A 388 -0.65 27.17 -4.27
C GLU A 388 -1.49 25.96 -4.69
N TYR A 389 -1.30 24.80 -4.04
CA TYR A 389 -2.13 23.62 -4.29
C TYR A 389 -3.59 23.88 -3.89
N GLU A 390 -3.82 24.50 -2.74
CA GLU A 390 -5.16 24.82 -2.24
C GLU A 390 -5.90 25.77 -3.19
N GLU A 391 -5.23 26.81 -3.68
CA GLU A 391 -5.76 27.74 -4.69
C GLU A 391 -6.00 27.04 -6.03
N TYR A 392 -5.05 26.20 -6.47
CA TYR A 392 -5.14 25.49 -7.74
C TYR A 392 -6.27 24.45 -7.76
N ALA A 393 -6.60 23.88 -6.61
CA ALA A 393 -7.66 22.89 -6.46
C ALA A 393 -9.04 23.52 -6.21
N GLU A 394 -9.14 24.81 -5.88
CA GLU A 394 -10.39 25.44 -5.40
C GLU A 394 -11.59 25.25 -6.34
N ASP A 395 -11.36 25.33 -7.65
CA ASP A 395 -12.39 25.18 -8.69
C ASP A 395 -12.71 23.71 -9.05
N LEU A 396 -12.01 22.75 -8.45
CA LEU A 396 -12.07 21.32 -8.76
C LEU A 396 -12.86 20.54 -7.69
N VAL A 397 -14.13 20.91 -7.51
CA VAL A 397 -15.06 20.22 -6.60
C VAL A 397 -15.86 19.14 -7.35
N TYR A 398 -15.85 17.90 -6.83
CA TYR A 398 -16.51 16.74 -7.44
C TYR A 398 -17.54 16.04 -6.54
#